data_AF-A0A5C6U6J3-F1
#
_entry.id   AF-A0A5C6U6J3-F1
#
_cell.length_a   1.000
_cell.length_b   1.000
_cell.length_c   1.000
_cell.angle_alpha   90.00
_cell.angle_beta   90.00
_cell.angle_gamma   90.00
#
_symmetry.space_group_name_H-M   'P 1'
#
loop_
_entity.id
_entity.type
_entity.pdbx_description
1 polymer ?
#
loop_
_entity_poly.entity_id
_entity_poly.type
_entity_poly.pdbx_seq_one_letter_code
_entity_poly.pdbx_strand_id
1 'polypeptide(L)'
;MAPALFHLEAMDLDGALQLHDEHQGSAHAVLTLQRLDGAALLWRLKLLGAEVGARWADLAQGWDLTPRDAGHSAFNDAHALMTLIGTGDAAAAQALLAAVQRRAERGNESNAAMAREIGLPLMRGLLAFEAGDAAGAIALLAPLRETAHRFGGSHAQRDVIDLTLLAACARPGGNRALGRALLNERVLARGETPQVDHWRQQLGLPARA
;
A
#
# COMPACT_ATOMS: atom_id res chain seq x y z
N MET A 1 -0.46 11.15 10.62
CA MET A 1 -1.15 9.98 10.02
C MET A 1 -2.53 9.69 10.62
N ALA A 2 -2.69 9.53 11.95
CA ALA A 2 -3.99 9.10 12.53
C ALA A 2 -5.22 9.96 12.15
N PRO A 3 -5.16 11.31 12.10
CA PRO A 3 -6.31 12.12 11.67
C PRO A 3 -6.75 11.81 10.24
N ALA A 4 -5.81 11.68 9.30
CA ALA A 4 -6.12 11.38 7.90
C ALA A 4 -6.81 10.01 7.74
N LEU A 5 -6.51 9.02 8.58
CA LEU A 5 -7.19 7.72 8.52
C LEU A 5 -8.67 7.81 8.91
N PHE A 6 -9.05 8.72 9.81
CA PHE A 6 -10.46 8.97 10.11
C PHE A 6 -11.20 9.57 8.92
N HIS A 7 -10.57 10.51 8.21
CA HIS A 7 -11.12 11.05 6.96
C HIS A 7 -11.31 9.94 5.90
N LEU A 8 -10.35 9.02 5.75
CA LEU A 8 -10.48 7.89 4.82
C LEU A 8 -11.62 6.93 5.19
N GLU A 9 -11.84 6.63 6.48
CA GLU A 9 -12.97 5.80 6.93
C GLU A 9 -14.32 6.48 6.65
N ALA A 10 -14.36 7.82 6.74
CA ALA A 10 -15.53 8.64 6.40
C ALA A 10 -15.69 8.92 4.89
N MET A 11 -14.79 8.41 4.03
CA MET A 11 -14.72 8.74 2.60
C MET A 11 -14.53 10.24 2.30
N ASP A 12 -14.01 11.01 3.25
CA ASP A 12 -13.56 12.40 3.04
C ASP A 12 -12.15 12.41 2.45
N LEU A 13 -12.07 12.13 1.15
CA LEU A 13 -10.78 12.02 0.45
C LEU A 13 -10.06 13.37 0.34
N ASP A 14 -10.82 14.46 0.18
CA ASP A 14 -10.29 15.82 0.09
C ASP A 14 -9.68 16.27 1.42
N GLY A 15 -10.35 16.01 2.55
CA GLY A 15 -9.81 16.29 3.88
C GLY A 15 -8.54 15.48 4.17
N ALA A 16 -8.49 14.22 3.76
CA ALA A 16 -7.28 13.40 3.87
C ALA A 16 -6.11 13.93 3.01
N LEU A 17 -6.38 14.42 1.79
CA LEU A 17 -5.39 15.07 0.92
C LEU A 17 -4.91 16.40 1.49
N GLN A 18 -5.80 17.23 2.02
CA GLN A 18 -5.42 18.48 2.68
C GLN A 18 -4.45 18.23 3.84
N LEU A 19 -4.75 17.23 4.69
CA LEU A 19 -3.86 16.86 5.78
C LEU A 19 -2.51 16.37 5.27
N HIS A 20 -2.46 15.60 4.18
CA HIS A 20 -1.19 15.22 3.55
C HIS A 20 -0.37 16.47 3.17
N ASP A 21 -1.00 17.43 2.50
CA ASP A 21 -0.33 18.61 1.96
C ASP A 21 0.20 19.54 3.06
N GLU A 22 -0.57 19.74 4.13
CA GLU A 22 -0.14 20.49 5.31
C GLU A 22 1.09 19.86 5.97
N HIS A 23 1.12 18.52 6.08
CA HIS A 23 2.26 17.81 6.66
C HIS A 23 3.49 17.90 5.75
N GLN A 24 3.33 17.76 4.44
CA GLN A 24 4.44 17.84 3.47
C GLN A 24 5.05 19.25 3.42
N GLY A 25 4.21 20.30 3.43
CA GLY A 25 4.67 21.70 3.40
C GLY A 25 5.44 22.15 4.65
N SER A 26 5.20 21.50 5.80
CA SER A 26 5.90 21.80 7.06
C SER A 26 7.33 21.25 7.16
N ALA A 27 7.75 20.42 6.20
CA ALA A 27 8.94 19.60 6.33
C ALA A 27 9.91 19.78 5.14
N HIS A 28 10.64 20.88 5.11
CA HIS A 28 11.88 20.96 4.31
C HIS A 28 13.00 20.04 4.83
N ALA A 29 12.75 19.26 5.90
CA ALA A 29 13.60 18.19 6.42
C ALA A 29 12.75 16.97 6.79
N VAL A 30 12.17 16.27 5.80
CA VAL A 30 11.33 15.10 6.06
C VAL A 30 12.16 13.95 6.65
N LEU A 31 11.83 13.51 7.87
CA LEU A 31 12.39 12.27 8.45
C LEU A 31 11.86 11.07 7.65
N THR A 32 12.69 10.03 7.46
CA THR A 32 12.32 8.82 6.69
C THR A 32 10.91 8.30 7.04
N LEU A 33 10.55 8.26 8.32
CA LEU A 33 9.23 7.80 8.79
C LEU A 33 8.04 8.60 8.23
N GLN A 34 8.17 9.93 8.09
CA GLN A 34 7.11 10.77 7.54
C GLN A 34 6.88 10.46 6.06
N ARG A 35 7.93 10.12 5.31
CA ARG A 35 7.80 9.68 3.90
C ARG A 35 7.08 8.35 3.77
N LEU A 36 7.35 7.41 4.67
CA LEU A 36 6.67 6.11 4.69
C LEU A 36 5.18 6.30 4.98
N ASP A 37 4.84 7.13 5.98
CA ASP A 37 3.44 7.46 6.29
C ASP A 37 2.74 8.17 5.12
N GLY A 38 3.42 9.12 4.46
CA GLY A 38 2.93 9.80 3.26
C GLY A 38 2.67 8.83 2.11
N ALA A 39 3.63 7.96 1.79
CA ALA A 39 3.48 6.95 0.73
C ALA A 39 2.28 6.03 1.00
N ALA A 40 2.13 5.57 2.24
CA ALA A 40 1.03 4.70 2.63
C ALA A 40 -0.33 5.44 2.56
N LEU A 41 -0.38 6.72 2.95
CA LEU A 41 -1.61 7.53 2.86
C LEU A 41 -2.02 7.77 1.40
N LEU A 42 -1.08 8.20 0.56
CA LEU A 42 -1.32 8.42 -0.87
C LEU A 42 -1.74 7.12 -1.58
N TRP A 43 -1.17 5.97 -1.18
CA TRP A 43 -1.59 4.69 -1.71
C TRP A 43 -3.05 4.37 -1.38
N ARG A 44 -3.50 4.60 -0.14
CA ARG A 44 -4.91 4.40 0.24
C ARG A 44 -5.85 5.31 -0.53
N LEU A 45 -5.47 6.58 -0.69
CA LEU A 45 -6.21 7.55 -1.49
C LEU A 45 -6.36 7.07 -2.93
N LYS A 46 -5.27 6.59 -3.55
CA LYS A 46 -5.31 5.95 -4.88
C LYS A 46 -6.26 4.75 -4.92
N LEU A 47 -6.24 3.86 -3.92
CA LEU A 47 -7.14 2.70 -3.87
C LEU A 47 -8.63 3.09 -3.79
N LEU A 48 -8.94 4.20 -3.13
CA LEU A 48 -10.29 4.74 -2.99
C LEU A 48 -10.73 5.62 -4.18
N GLY A 49 -9.88 5.77 -5.20
CA GLY A 49 -10.18 6.52 -6.41
C GLY A 49 -9.93 8.03 -6.33
N ALA A 50 -9.14 8.51 -5.36
CA ALA A 50 -8.74 9.91 -5.30
C ALA A 50 -7.69 10.26 -6.37
N GLU A 51 -7.79 11.47 -6.93
CA GLU A 51 -6.79 12.04 -7.83
C GLU A 51 -5.58 12.56 -7.05
N VAL A 52 -4.60 11.68 -6.79
CA VAL A 52 -3.40 12.05 -6.01
C VAL A 52 -2.50 13.03 -6.77
N GLY A 53 -2.31 12.82 -8.07
CA GLY A 53 -1.59 13.74 -8.97
C GLY A 53 -0.13 14.01 -8.57
N ALA A 54 0.27 15.29 -8.60
CA ALA A 54 1.65 15.75 -8.39
C ALA A 54 2.23 15.40 -7.01
N ARG A 55 1.37 15.07 -6.02
CA ARG A 55 1.79 14.71 -4.66
C ARG A 55 2.75 13.52 -4.60
N TRP A 56 2.69 12.61 -5.58
CA TRP A 56 3.67 11.54 -5.71
C TRP A 56 5.07 12.06 -6.01
N ALA A 57 5.19 13.02 -6.94
CA ALA A 57 6.46 13.65 -7.28
C ALA A 57 6.98 14.51 -6.13
N ASP A 58 6.10 15.25 -5.46
CA ASP A 58 6.45 16.05 -4.28
C ASP A 58 6.95 15.18 -3.12
N LEU A 59 6.34 14.01 -2.91
CA LEU A 59 6.78 13.03 -1.93
C LEU A 59 8.15 12.41 -2.28
N ALA A 60 8.39 12.17 -3.58
CA ALA A 60 9.65 11.64 -4.08
C ALA A 60 10.80 12.68 -4.00
N GLN A 61 10.48 13.97 -3.90
CA GLN A 61 11.48 15.03 -3.91
C GLN A 61 12.46 14.89 -2.73
N GLY A 62 13.75 14.78 -3.06
CA GLY A 62 14.83 14.59 -2.09
C GLY A 62 14.79 13.24 -1.37
N TRP A 63 13.96 12.30 -1.82
CA TRP A 63 14.02 10.91 -1.38
C TRP A 63 14.91 10.13 -2.33
N ASP A 64 16.04 9.64 -1.82
CA ASP A 64 16.83 8.66 -2.56
C ASP A 64 16.02 7.36 -2.68
N LEU A 65 15.33 7.24 -3.81
CA LEU A 65 14.59 6.05 -4.25
C LEU A 65 15.47 5.15 -5.15
N THR A 66 16.76 5.45 -5.25
CA THR A 66 17.66 4.63 -6.05
C THR A 66 17.90 3.28 -5.38
N PRO A 67 18.33 2.26 -6.13
CA PRO A 67 18.62 0.94 -5.56
C PRO A 67 19.82 0.87 -4.59
N ARG A 68 20.42 2.01 -4.20
CA ARG A 68 21.62 2.07 -3.35
C ARG A 68 21.45 1.35 -2.02
N ASP A 69 20.33 1.61 -1.34
CA ASP A 69 20.01 1.06 -0.03
C ASP A 69 18.96 -0.07 -0.08
N ALA A 70 18.69 -0.59 -1.28
CA ALA A 70 17.67 -1.61 -1.51
C ALA A 70 17.94 -2.89 -0.70
N GLY A 71 16.90 -3.44 -0.08
CA GLY A 71 16.94 -4.70 0.65
C GLY A 71 17.55 -4.61 2.05
N HIS A 72 17.84 -3.40 2.55
CA HIS A 72 18.19 -3.18 3.94
C HIS A 72 16.96 -3.20 4.86
N SER A 73 15.80 -2.77 4.35
CA SER A 73 14.53 -2.76 5.07
C SER A 73 13.40 -3.01 4.09
N ALA A 74 12.87 -4.23 4.10
CA ALA A 74 11.72 -4.62 3.27
C ALA A 74 10.52 -3.67 3.45
N PHE A 75 10.36 -3.13 4.66
CA PHE A 75 9.35 -2.12 4.98
C PHE A 75 9.59 -0.82 4.20
N ASN A 76 10.82 -0.29 4.21
CA ASN A 76 11.15 0.93 3.47
C ASN A 76 11.07 0.70 1.96
N ASP A 77 11.57 -0.45 1.49
CA ASP A 77 11.57 -0.83 0.08
C ASP A 77 10.14 -0.86 -0.50
N ALA A 78 9.17 -1.40 0.25
CA ALA A 78 7.77 -1.44 -0.19
C ALA A 78 7.14 -0.04 -0.32
N HIS A 79 7.43 0.88 0.60
CA HIS A 79 6.91 2.25 0.52
C HIS A 79 7.62 3.07 -0.56
N ALA A 80 8.93 2.88 -0.74
CA ALA A 80 9.67 3.45 -1.86
C ALA A 80 9.07 2.98 -3.20
N LEU A 81 8.73 1.69 -3.31
CA LEU A 81 8.08 1.14 -4.50
C LEU A 81 6.68 1.74 -4.73
N MET A 82 5.86 1.92 -3.69
CA MET A 82 4.56 2.59 -3.81
C MET A 82 4.71 4.00 -4.39
N THR A 83 5.70 4.76 -3.92
CA THR A 83 6.00 6.09 -4.43
C THR A 83 6.42 6.05 -5.90
N LEU A 84 7.32 5.14 -6.29
CA LEU A 84 7.76 4.97 -7.69
C LEU A 84 6.62 4.54 -8.63
N ILE A 85 5.72 3.68 -8.16
CA ILE A 85 4.48 3.35 -8.88
C ILE A 85 3.63 4.62 -9.05
N GLY A 86 3.45 5.38 -7.98
CA GLY A 86 2.66 6.61 -7.99
C GLY A 86 3.19 7.70 -8.94
N THR A 87 4.51 7.81 -9.09
CA THR A 87 5.13 8.73 -10.06
C THR A 87 5.09 8.22 -11.50
N GLY A 88 4.66 6.98 -11.73
CA GLY A 88 4.63 6.35 -13.05
C GLY A 88 6.00 5.87 -13.55
N ASP A 89 7.03 5.86 -12.69
CA ASP A 89 8.37 5.39 -13.07
C ASP A 89 8.49 3.87 -12.92
N ALA A 90 7.86 3.16 -13.86
CA ALA A 90 7.86 1.70 -13.89
C ALA A 90 9.27 1.11 -13.98
N ALA A 91 10.20 1.79 -14.68
CA ALA A 91 11.58 1.34 -14.81
C ALA A 91 12.32 1.38 -13.47
N ALA A 92 12.21 2.49 -12.72
CA ALA A 92 12.78 2.60 -11.40
C ALA A 92 12.14 1.62 -10.41
N ALA A 93 10.82 1.44 -10.47
CA ALA A 93 10.11 0.47 -9.63
C ALA A 93 10.63 -0.97 -9.84
N GLN A 94 10.81 -1.39 -11.09
CA GLN A 94 11.39 -2.69 -11.42
C GLN A 94 12.87 -2.80 -11.02
N ALA A 95 13.65 -1.73 -11.19
CA ALA A 95 15.05 -1.69 -10.79
C ALA A 95 15.21 -1.85 -9.27
N LEU A 96 14.35 -1.21 -8.48
CA LEU A 96 14.30 -1.36 -7.02
C LEU A 96 13.96 -2.80 -6.64
N LEU A 97 12.88 -3.38 -7.19
CA LEU A 97 12.51 -4.78 -6.95
C LEU A 97 13.67 -5.74 -7.24
N ALA A 98 14.32 -5.58 -8.39
CA ALA A 98 15.44 -6.43 -8.79
C ALA A 98 16.63 -6.31 -7.84
N ALA A 99 16.90 -5.13 -7.29
CA ALA A 99 17.97 -4.92 -6.32
C ALA A 99 17.66 -5.54 -4.97
N VAL A 100 16.43 -5.38 -4.47
CA VAL A 100 15.96 -6.07 -3.25
C VAL A 100 16.12 -7.58 -3.42
N GLN A 101 15.72 -8.12 -4.58
CA GLN A 101 15.85 -9.55 -4.87
C GLN A 101 17.30 -10.01 -4.84
N ARG A 102 18.21 -9.34 -5.57
CA ARG A 102 19.63 -9.70 -5.59
C ARG A 102 20.26 -9.68 -4.20
N ARG A 103 19.89 -8.70 -3.36
CA ARG A 103 20.39 -8.64 -1.98
C ARG A 103 19.83 -9.78 -1.14
N ALA A 104 18.53 -10.03 -1.23
CA ALA A 104 17.86 -11.10 -0.51
C ALA A 104 18.37 -12.50 -0.90
N GLU A 105 18.85 -12.71 -2.12
CA GLU A 105 19.48 -13.98 -2.55
C GLU A 105 20.88 -14.19 -1.97
N ARG A 106 21.63 -13.10 -1.74
CA ARG A 106 23.02 -13.15 -1.24
C ARG A 106 23.11 -13.15 0.28
N GLY A 107 22.11 -12.58 0.95
CA GLY A 107 22.06 -12.43 2.39
C GLY A 107 21.47 -13.66 3.11
N ASN A 108 22.05 -13.99 4.26
CA ASN A 108 21.52 -14.99 5.20
C ASN A 108 21.01 -14.37 6.51
N GLU A 109 21.11 -13.04 6.64
CA GLU A 109 20.63 -12.29 7.78
C GLU A 109 19.09 -12.23 7.87
N SER A 110 18.57 -11.84 9.04
CA SER A 110 17.13 -11.68 9.28
C SER A 110 16.44 -10.77 8.27
N ASN A 111 17.11 -9.70 7.82
CA ASN A 111 16.57 -8.78 6.81
C ASN A 111 16.43 -9.43 5.44
N ALA A 112 17.36 -10.33 5.06
CA ALA A 112 17.25 -11.08 3.82
C ALA A 112 16.09 -12.09 3.86
N ALA A 113 15.88 -12.76 5.00
CA ALA A 113 14.71 -13.60 5.21
C ALA A 113 13.40 -12.80 5.15
N MET A 114 13.35 -11.63 5.82
CA MET A 114 12.21 -10.71 5.77
C MET A 114 11.88 -10.25 4.33
N ALA A 115 12.91 -9.92 3.56
CA ALA A 115 12.75 -9.56 2.16
C ALA A 115 12.19 -10.74 1.33
N ARG A 116 12.68 -11.98 1.53
CA ARG A 116 12.17 -13.16 0.80
C ARG A 116 10.74 -13.52 1.17
N GLU A 117 10.44 -13.54 2.45
CA GLU A 117 9.15 -14.04 2.98
C GLU A 117 8.03 -13.02 2.86
N ILE A 118 8.33 -11.71 2.94
CA ILE A 118 7.31 -10.67 3.01
C ILE A 118 7.56 -9.55 1.99
N GLY A 119 8.76 -8.97 1.97
CA GLY A 119 9.06 -7.81 1.14
C GLY A 119 8.82 -8.05 -0.36
N LEU A 120 9.46 -9.07 -0.91
CA LEU A 120 9.39 -9.43 -2.33
C LEU A 120 7.97 -9.82 -2.77
N PRO A 121 7.23 -10.70 -2.05
CA PRO A 121 5.83 -10.95 -2.38
C PRO A 121 4.97 -9.69 -2.33
N LEU A 122 5.15 -8.82 -1.32
CA LEU A 122 4.40 -7.56 -1.23
C LEU A 122 4.69 -6.66 -2.42
N MET A 123 5.97 -6.40 -2.71
CA MET A 123 6.40 -5.56 -3.82
C MET A 123 5.89 -6.07 -5.16
N ARG A 124 5.97 -7.39 -5.40
CA ARG A 124 5.43 -8.02 -6.62
C ARG A 124 3.90 -7.91 -6.67
N GLY A 125 3.22 -8.07 -5.55
CA GLY A 125 1.76 -7.94 -5.47
C GLY A 125 1.28 -6.51 -5.78
N LEU A 126 2.00 -5.49 -5.28
CA LEU A 126 1.73 -4.08 -5.60
C LEU A 126 1.92 -3.79 -7.10
N LEU A 127 2.97 -4.33 -7.72
CA LEU A 127 3.22 -4.18 -9.15
C LEU A 127 2.19 -4.94 -10.01
N ALA A 128 1.80 -6.15 -9.61
CA ALA A 128 0.73 -6.90 -10.28
C ALA A 128 -0.60 -6.14 -10.20
N PHE A 129 -0.91 -5.58 -9.03
CA PHE A 129 -2.07 -4.71 -8.86
C PHE A 129 -1.99 -3.49 -9.78
N GLU A 130 -0.86 -2.78 -9.83
CA GLU A 130 -0.71 -1.64 -10.74
C GLU A 130 -0.89 -2.03 -12.21
N ALA A 131 -0.34 -3.17 -12.62
CA ALA A 131 -0.45 -3.70 -13.99
C ALA A 131 -1.88 -4.18 -14.37
N GLY A 132 -2.84 -4.13 -13.45
CA GLY A 132 -4.20 -4.62 -13.69
C GLY A 132 -4.36 -6.14 -13.52
N ASP A 133 -3.30 -6.86 -13.13
CA ASP A 133 -3.34 -8.29 -12.85
C ASP A 133 -3.91 -8.56 -11.44
N ALA A 134 -5.24 -8.54 -11.35
CA ALA A 134 -5.95 -8.79 -10.11
C ALA A 134 -5.65 -10.19 -9.54
N ALA A 135 -5.56 -11.22 -10.38
CA ALA A 135 -5.33 -12.59 -9.94
C ALA A 135 -3.91 -12.77 -9.38
N GLY A 136 -2.89 -12.24 -10.06
CA GLY A 136 -1.51 -12.25 -9.58
C GLY A 136 -1.34 -11.45 -8.29
N ALA A 137 -1.97 -10.28 -8.19
CA ALA A 137 -1.97 -9.50 -6.96
C ALA A 137 -2.56 -10.29 -5.78
N ILE A 138 -3.72 -10.94 -5.96
CA ILE A 138 -4.36 -11.74 -4.93
C ILE A 138 -3.46 -12.91 -4.51
N ALA A 139 -2.89 -13.64 -5.48
CA ALA A 139 -2.04 -14.79 -5.21
C ALA A 139 -0.79 -14.43 -4.37
N LEU A 140 -0.26 -13.22 -4.56
CA LEU A 140 0.92 -12.74 -3.85
C LEU A 140 0.59 -12.10 -2.49
N LEU A 141 -0.54 -11.39 -2.39
CA LEU A 141 -0.89 -10.60 -1.20
C LEU A 141 -1.68 -11.41 -0.16
N ALA A 142 -2.56 -12.33 -0.58
CA ALA A 142 -3.41 -13.07 0.35
C ALA A 142 -2.61 -13.90 1.40
N PRO A 143 -1.53 -14.61 1.03
CA PRO A 143 -0.73 -15.35 2.01
C PRO A 143 -0.01 -14.45 3.03
N LEU A 144 0.24 -13.18 2.69
CA LEU A 144 0.94 -12.25 3.57
C LEU A 144 0.12 -11.87 4.79
N ARG A 145 -1.21 -12.02 4.76
CA ARG A 145 -2.08 -11.65 5.89
C ARG A 145 -1.72 -12.38 7.18
N GLU A 146 -1.26 -13.63 7.08
CA GLU A 146 -0.87 -14.45 8.23
C GLU A 146 0.46 -14.00 8.84
N THR A 147 1.37 -13.46 8.02
CA THR A 147 2.75 -13.16 8.41
C THR A 147 3.07 -11.67 8.47
N ALA A 148 2.19 -10.79 7.98
CA ALA A 148 2.39 -9.35 7.88
C ALA A 148 2.69 -8.68 9.23
N HIS A 149 2.24 -9.27 10.34
CA HIS A 149 2.60 -8.79 11.69
C HIS A 149 4.12 -8.79 11.94
N ARG A 150 4.89 -9.62 11.22
CA ARG A 150 6.36 -9.68 11.26
C ARG A 150 7.04 -8.59 10.42
N PHE A 151 6.33 -8.00 9.45
CA PHE A 151 6.86 -6.99 8.51
C PHE A 151 7.32 -5.69 9.19
N GLY A 152 6.97 -5.50 10.47
CA GLY A 152 7.14 -4.24 11.19
C GLY A 152 5.94 -3.30 10.99
N GLY A 153 6.10 -2.07 11.45
CA GLY A 153 5.08 -1.02 11.35
C GLY A 153 3.87 -1.18 12.29
N SER A 154 3.03 -0.14 12.31
CA SER A 154 1.77 -0.13 13.05
C SER A 154 0.67 -0.94 12.34
N HIS A 155 -0.42 -1.24 13.05
CA HIS A 155 -1.62 -1.83 12.43
C HIS A 155 -2.11 -1.02 11.24
N ALA A 156 -2.04 0.31 11.33
CA ALA A 156 -2.37 1.17 10.21
C ALA A 156 -1.48 0.84 9.01
N GLN A 157 -0.16 0.86 9.14
CA GLN A 157 0.75 0.61 8.00
C GLN A 157 0.51 -0.76 7.33
N ARG A 158 0.18 -1.79 8.10
CA ARG A 158 -0.17 -3.13 7.57
C ARG A 158 -1.51 -3.18 6.84
N ASP A 159 -2.47 -2.31 7.20
CA ASP A 159 -3.79 -2.20 6.54
C ASP A 159 -3.69 -1.90 5.04
N VAL A 160 -2.55 -1.38 4.54
CA VAL A 160 -2.31 -1.23 3.09
C VAL A 160 -2.41 -2.58 2.37
N ILE A 161 -1.94 -3.66 2.97
CA ILE A 161 -1.97 -4.99 2.36
C ILE A 161 -3.41 -5.46 2.21
N ASP A 162 -4.20 -5.36 3.28
CA ASP A 162 -5.62 -5.74 3.28
C ASP A 162 -6.45 -4.88 2.33
N LEU A 163 -6.23 -3.56 2.30
CA LEU A 163 -6.92 -2.65 1.37
C LEU A 163 -6.54 -2.91 -0.08
N THR A 164 -5.26 -3.17 -0.38
CA THR A 164 -4.82 -3.50 -1.74
C THR A 164 -5.40 -4.84 -2.19
N LEU A 165 -5.43 -5.83 -1.30
CA LEU A 165 -6.04 -7.13 -1.58
C LEU A 165 -7.56 -7.01 -1.81
N LEU A 166 -8.25 -6.21 -1.00
CA LEU A 166 -9.68 -5.92 -1.15
C LEU A 166 -9.97 -5.24 -2.49
N ALA A 167 -9.16 -4.25 -2.86
CA ALA A 167 -9.22 -3.59 -4.15
C ALA A 167 -8.98 -4.56 -5.32
N ALA A 168 -7.98 -5.45 -5.19
CA ALA A 168 -7.72 -6.49 -6.20
C ALA A 168 -8.91 -7.45 -6.34
N CYS A 169 -9.54 -7.85 -5.23
CA CYS A 169 -10.74 -8.68 -5.25
C CYS A 169 -11.93 -8.00 -5.94
N ALA A 170 -12.01 -6.66 -5.85
CA ALA A 170 -13.07 -5.86 -6.46
C ALA A 170 -12.86 -5.53 -7.94
N ARG A 171 -11.71 -5.84 -8.53
CA ARG A 171 -11.44 -5.61 -9.96
C ARG A 171 -12.02 -6.71 -10.87
N PRO A 172 -12.16 -6.46 -12.19
CA PRO A 172 -12.39 -7.53 -13.16
C PRO A 172 -11.32 -8.61 -13.04
N GLY A 173 -11.72 -9.89 -13.08
CA GLY A 173 -10.80 -11.03 -12.87
C GLY A 173 -10.38 -11.24 -11.41
N GLY A 174 -10.86 -10.43 -10.46
CA GLY A 174 -10.63 -10.59 -9.03
C GLY A 174 -11.48 -11.69 -8.38
N ASN A 175 -11.23 -11.94 -7.09
CA ASN A 175 -11.96 -12.95 -6.30
C ASN A 175 -13.02 -12.30 -5.39
N ARG A 176 -14.25 -12.19 -5.89
CA ARG A 176 -15.38 -11.58 -5.14
C ARG A 176 -15.72 -12.28 -3.84
N ALA A 177 -15.57 -13.61 -3.78
CA ALA A 177 -15.87 -14.39 -2.58
C ALA A 177 -14.86 -14.08 -1.46
N LEU A 178 -13.57 -14.03 -1.79
CA LEU A 178 -12.52 -13.58 -0.87
C LEU A 178 -12.74 -12.11 -0.47
N GLY A 179 -13.04 -11.23 -1.43
CA GLY A 179 -13.35 -9.83 -1.15
C GLY A 179 -14.49 -9.65 -0.15
N ARG A 180 -15.56 -10.44 -0.27
CA ARG A 180 -16.67 -10.45 0.69
C ARG A 180 -16.23 -10.92 2.08
N ALA A 181 -15.38 -11.94 2.18
CA ALA A 181 -14.86 -12.40 3.47
C ALA A 181 -14.00 -11.31 4.13
N LEU A 182 -13.09 -10.69 3.38
CA LEU A 182 -12.27 -9.57 3.85
C LEU A 182 -13.11 -8.38 4.30
N LEU A 183 -14.17 -8.04 3.55
CA LEU A 183 -15.08 -6.95 3.93
C LEU A 183 -15.81 -7.28 5.24
N ASN A 184 -16.29 -8.52 5.42
CA ASN A 184 -16.93 -8.94 6.67
C ASN A 184 -15.98 -8.85 7.87
N GLU A 185 -14.71 -9.27 7.70
CA GLU A 185 -13.67 -9.09 8.73
C GLU A 185 -13.46 -7.60 9.05
N ARG A 186 -13.45 -6.73 8.03
CA ARG A 186 -13.33 -5.28 8.23
C ARG A 186 -14.52 -4.71 9.00
N VAL A 187 -15.75 -5.12 8.68
CA VAL A 187 -16.97 -4.73 9.41
C VAL A 187 -16.88 -5.11 10.87
N LEU A 188 -16.40 -6.32 11.18
CA LEU A 188 -16.22 -6.76 12.57
C LEU A 188 -15.16 -5.91 13.32
N ALA A 189 -14.11 -5.48 12.62
CA ALA A 189 -12.99 -4.76 13.22
C ALA A 189 -13.18 -3.23 13.31
N ARG A 190 -14.04 -2.65 12.46
CA ARG A 190 -14.21 -1.20 12.29
C ARG A 190 -15.66 -0.71 12.42
N GLY A 191 -16.62 -1.62 12.41
CA GLY A 191 -18.04 -1.29 12.28
C GLY A 191 -18.44 -0.99 10.84
N GLU A 192 -19.68 -0.54 10.68
CA GLU A 192 -20.17 -0.04 9.39
C GLU A 192 -19.71 1.42 9.21
N THR A 193 -18.86 1.65 8.20
CA THR A 193 -18.32 2.98 7.86
C THR A 193 -18.60 3.30 6.38
N PRO A 194 -18.59 4.58 5.98
CA PRO A 194 -18.70 4.95 4.56
C PRO A 194 -17.68 4.24 3.66
N GLN A 195 -16.47 3.97 4.16
CA GLN A 195 -15.47 3.21 3.42
C GLN A 195 -15.88 1.73 3.22
N VAL A 196 -16.51 1.10 4.22
CA VAL A 196 -17.07 -0.24 4.06
C VAL A 196 -18.16 -0.24 2.98
N ASP A 197 -19.04 0.76 2.97
CA ASP A 197 -20.07 0.90 1.93
C ASP A 197 -19.46 1.08 0.53
N HIS A 198 -18.40 1.89 0.42
CA HIS A 198 -17.63 2.02 -0.81
C HIS A 198 -17.13 0.64 -1.30
N TRP A 199 -16.47 -0.13 -0.45
CA TRP A 199 -15.96 -1.45 -0.85
C TRP A 199 -17.08 -2.47 -1.14
N ARG A 200 -18.21 -2.39 -0.43
CA ARG A 200 -19.42 -3.18 -0.69
C ARG A 200 -19.92 -2.95 -2.12
N GLN A 201 -20.02 -1.68 -2.52
CA GLN A 201 -20.39 -1.29 -3.88
C GLN A 201 -19.35 -1.76 -4.91
N GLN A 202 -18.06 -1.54 -4.64
CA GLN A 202 -16.97 -1.99 -5.53
C GLN A 202 -16.99 -3.51 -5.72
N LEU A 203 -17.40 -4.27 -4.70
CA LEU A 203 -17.56 -5.72 -4.75
C LEU A 203 -18.83 -6.19 -5.50
N GLY A 204 -19.75 -5.29 -5.85
CA GLY A 204 -21.04 -5.63 -6.46
C GLY A 204 -21.99 -6.31 -5.48
N LEU A 205 -21.81 -6.09 -4.17
CA LEU A 205 -22.68 -6.61 -3.14
C LEU A 205 -23.90 -5.69 -2.98
N PRO A 206 -25.07 -6.24 -2.61
CA PRO A 206 -26.26 -5.43 -2.41
C PRO A 206 -26.01 -4.38 -1.33
N ALA A 207 -26.55 -3.18 -1.56
CA ALA A 207 -26.66 -2.17 -0.51
C ALA A 207 -27.47 -2.75 0.65
N ARG A 208 -27.23 -2.23 1.85
CA ARG A 208 -27.97 -2.63 3.03
C ARG A 208 -29.47 -2.33 2.82
N ALA A 209 -30.32 -3.28 3.26
CA ALA A 209 -31.76 -3.10 3.34
C ALA A 209 -32.17 -2.23 4.53
#